data_AF-Q969W1-F1
#
_entry.id   AF-Q969W1-F1
#
_cell.length_a   1.000
_cell.length_b   1.000
_cell.length_c   1.000
_cell.angle_alpha   90.00
_cell.angle_beta   90.00
_cell.angle_gamma   90.00
#
_symmetry.space_group_name_H-M   'P 1'
#
loop_
_entity.id
_entity.type
_entity.pdbx_description
1 polymer ?
#
loop_
_entity_poly.entity_id
_entity_poly.type
_entity_poly.pdbx_seq_one_letter_code
_entity_poly.pdbx_strand_id
1 'polypeptide(L)'
;MRGQRSLLLGPARLCLRLLLLLGYRRRCPPLLRGLVQRWRYGKVCLRSLLYNSFGGSDTAVDAAFEPVYWLVDNVIRWFGVVFVVLVIVLTGSIVAIAYLCVLPLILRTYSVPRLCWHFFYSHWNLILIVFHYYQAITTPPGYPPQGRNDIATVSICKKCIYPKPARTHHCSICNRCVLKMDHHCPWLNNCVGHYNHRYFFSFCFFMTLGCVYCSYGSWDLFREAYAAIEKMKQLDKNKLQAVANQTYHQTPPPTFSFRERMTHKSLVYLWFLCSSVALALGALTVWHAVLISRGETSIERHINKKERRRLQAKGRVFRNPYNYGCLDNWKVFLGVDTGRHWLTRVLLPSSHLPHGNGMSWEPPPWVTAHSASVMAV
;
A
#
# COMPACT_ATOMS: atom_id res chain seq x y z
N MET A 1 -32.97 7.82 21.27
CA MET A 1 -33.47 6.86 22.27
C MET A 1 -33.16 7.39 23.66
N ARG A 2 -34.20 7.70 24.43
CA ARG A 2 -34.14 8.00 25.87
C ARG A 2 -33.66 6.77 26.64
N GLY A 3 -32.89 7.02 27.69
CA GLY A 3 -33.11 6.40 29.00
C GLY A 3 -32.43 5.07 29.30
N GLN A 4 -32.13 4.91 30.59
CA GLN A 4 -31.76 3.67 31.28
C GLN A 4 -30.32 3.16 31.13
N ARG A 5 -29.33 3.86 31.72
CA ARG A 5 -28.13 3.18 32.25
C ARG A 5 -27.59 3.72 33.60
N SER A 6 -28.33 4.51 34.38
CA SER A 6 -27.80 5.05 35.64
C SER A 6 -28.34 4.44 36.94
N LEU A 7 -29.29 3.49 36.91
CA LEU A 7 -29.93 3.01 38.14
C LEU A 7 -29.09 2.03 38.98
N LEU A 8 -27.98 1.48 38.48
CA LEU A 8 -27.19 0.49 39.22
C LEU A 8 -26.03 1.07 40.05
N LEU A 9 -25.70 2.37 39.94
CA LEU A 9 -24.54 2.97 40.62
C LEU A 9 -24.90 3.85 41.83
N GLY A 10 -26.19 4.09 42.08
CA GLY A 10 -26.68 4.89 43.22
C GLY A 10 -26.36 4.25 44.59
N PRO A 11 -26.73 2.97 44.82
CA PRO A 11 -26.49 2.31 46.11
C PRO A 11 -25.00 2.12 46.39
N ALA A 12 -24.21 1.75 45.37
CA ALA A 12 -22.78 1.53 45.52
C ALA A 12 -22.02 2.82 45.90
N ARG A 13 -22.38 3.97 45.30
CA ARG A 13 -21.76 5.26 45.66
C ARG A 13 -22.18 5.75 47.04
N LEU A 14 -23.43 5.53 47.43
CA LEU A 14 -23.91 5.91 48.77
C LEU A 14 -23.29 5.00 49.85
N CYS A 15 -23.20 3.70 49.59
CA CYS A 15 -22.55 2.75 50.48
C CYS A 15 -21.05 3.03 50.60
N LEU A 16 -20.37 3.38 49.49
CA LEU A 16 -18.96 3.81 49.53
C LEU A 16 -18.78 5.11 50.32
N ARG A 17 -19.69 6.09 50.18
CA ARG A 17 -19.65 7.33 50.97
C ARG A 17 -19.94 7.08 52.44
N LEU A 18 -20.90 6.22 52.77
CA LEU A 18 -21.24 5.85 54.14
C LEU A 18 -20.11 5.03 54.78
N LEU A 19 -19.47 4.12 54.07
CA LEU A 19 -18.29 3.39 54.54
C LEU A 19 -17.08 4.31 54.75
N LEU A 20 -16.90 5.33 53.89
CA LEU A 20 -15.87 6.36 54.07
C LEU A 20 -16.18 7.28 55.26
N LEU A 21 -17.45 7.60 55.53
CA LEU A 21 -17.88 8.45 56.64
C LEU A 21 -17.92 7.72 57.99
N LEU A 22 -18.35 6.45 58.00
CA LEU A 22 -18.54 5.65 59.22
C LEU A 22 -17.29 4.82 59.61
N GLY A 23 -16.42 4.49 58.66
CA GLY A 23 -15.33 3.53 58.89
C GLY A 23 -13.92 4.10 59.02
N TYR A 24 -13.62 5.26 58.42
CA TYR A 24 -12.21 5.68 58.29
C TYR A 24 -11.61 6.31 59.55
N ARG A 25 -12.43 6.59 60.58
CA ARG A 25 -11.94 7.09 61.88
C ARG A 25 -11.44 5.98 62.82
N ARG A 26 -11.59 4.69 62.46
CA ARG A 26 -10.94 3.59 63.18
C ARG A 26 -9.45 3.58 62.87
N ARG A 27 -8.74 4.47 63.59
CA ARG A 27 -7.36 4.40 64.06
C ARG A 27 -6.53 3.32 63.33
N CYS A 28 -6.10 3.60 62.11
CA CYS A 28 -5.07 2.78 61.46
C CYS A 28 -3.89 2.65 62.45
N PRO A 29 -3.47 1.41 62.77
CA PRO A 29 -2.32 1.17 63.64
C PRO A 29 -1.13 2.02 63.21
N PRO A 30 -0.31 2.54 64.15
CA PRO A 30 0.84 3.39 63.83
C PRO A 30 1.73 2.80 62.72
N LEU A 31 1.91 1.48 62.72
CA LEU A 31 2.62 0.73 61.67
C LEU A 31 1.98 0.86 60.28
N LEU A 32 0.65 0.73 60.19
CA LEU A 32 -0.10 0.90 58.94
C LEU A 32 -0.03 2.34 58.43
N ARG A 33 -0.03 3.35 59.32
CA ARG A 33 0.21 4.75 58.92
C ARG A 33 1.60 4.95 58.33
N GLY A 34 2.63 4.38 58.95
CA GLY A 34 4.00 4.39 58.41
C GLY A 34 4.10 3.74 57.03
N LEU A 35 3.46 2.57 56.83
CA LEU A 35 3.42 1.88 55.54
C LEU A 35 2.68 2.68 54.46
N VAL A 36 1.50 3.23 54.78
CA VAL A 36 0.74 4.06 53.84
C VAL A 36 1.54 5.30 53.44
N GLN A 37 2.26 5.92 54.38
CA GLN A 37 3.08 7.10 54.10
C GLN A 37 4.30 6.76 53.25
N ARG A 38 5.00 5.65 53.53
CA ARG A 38 6.08 5.12 52.68
C ARG A 38 5.58 4.77 51.28
N TRP A 39 4.40 4.17 51.15
CA TRP A 39 3.79 3.88 49.85
C TRP A 39 3.44 5.15 49.08
N ARG A 40 2.86 6.17 49.73
CA ARG A 40 2.58 7.46 49.10
C ARG A 40 3.86 8.15 48.65
N TYR A 41 4.88 8.16 49.50
CA TYR A 41 6.20 8.73 49.18
C TYR A 41 6.85 7.98 48.02
N GLY A 42 6.92 6.66 48.07
CA GLY A 42 7.43 5.81 46.99
C GLY A 42 6.67 6.00 45.68
N LYS A 43 5.34 6.17 45.74
CA LYS A 43 4.52 6.48 44.56
C LYS A 43 4.83 7.86 43.97
N VAL A 44 5.11 8.87 44.79
CA VAL A 44 5.56 10.19 44.33
C VAL A 44 6.96 10.07 43.73
N CYS A 45 7.92 9.44 44.41
CA CYS A 45 9.27 9.23 43.86
C CYS A 45 9.24 8.48 42.52
N LEU A 46 8.45 7.40 42.42
CA LEU A 46 8.27 6.66 41.17
C LEU A 46 7.64 7.54 40.08
N ARG A 47 6.60 8.32 40.41
CA ARG A 47 6.02 9.26 39.46
C ARG A 47 7.00 10.35 39.08
N SER A 48 7.81 10.88 39.98
CA SER A 48 8.82 11.90 39.68
C SER A 48 9.95 11.35 38.80
N LEU A 49 10.38 10.10 39.04
CA LEU A 49 11.39 9.42 38.22
C LEU A 49 10.86 9.05 36.83
N LEU A 50 9.58 8.68 36.72
CA LEU A 50 8.93 8.30 35.46
C LEU A 50 8.19 9.46 34.77
N TYR A 51 8.09 10.63 35.41
CA TYR A 51 7.40 11.79 34.83
C TYR A 51 8.26 12.33 33.71
N ASN A 52 7.82 12.07 32.49
CA ASN A 52 8.36 12.69 31.30
C ASN A 52 7.24 13.48 30.64
N SER A 53 7.42 14.79 30.46
CA SER A 53 6.46 15.63 29.72
C SER A 53 6.32 15.20 28.25
N PHE A 54 7.33 14.49 27.72
CA PHE A 54 7.29 13.85 26.41
C PHE A 54 6.81 12.38 26.46
N GLY A 55 6.67 11.80 27.67
CA GLY A 55 6.23 10.43 27.88
C GLY A 55 4.73 10.34 28.10
N GLY A 56 3.98 10.02 27.05
CA GLY A 56 2.53 9.76 27.09
C GLY A 56 2.19 8.27 27.04
N SER A 57 0.90 7.95 27.09
CA SER A 57 0.41 6.58 26.81
C SER A 57 0.95 6.04 25.48
N ASP A 58 1.05 6.90 24.46
CA ASP A 58 1.60 6.54 23.15
C ASP A 58 3.04 6.04 23.26
N THR A 59 3.90 6.72 24.03
CA THR A 59 5.30 6.29 24.21
C THR A 59 5.43 4.97 24.99
N ALA A 60 4.54 4.74 25.97
CA ALA A 60 4.53 3.49 26.72
C ALA A 60 4.08 2.31 25.85
N VAL A 61 3.07 2.55 24.99
CA VAL A 61 2.62 1.57 23.99
C VAL A 61 3.73 1.32 22.97
N ASP A 62 4.37 2.35 22.42
CA ASP A 62 5.49 2.17 21.47
C ASP A 62 6.63 1.34 22.08
N ALA A 63 7.01 1.59 23.34
CA ALA A 63 8.03 0.80 24.03
C ALA A 63 7.60 -0.65 24.28
N ALA A 64 6.33 -0.88 24.67
CA ALA A 64 5.80 -2.22 24.88
C ALA A 64 5.74 -3.05 23.58
N PHE A 65 5.51 -2.40 22.43
CA PHE A 65 5.47 -3.05 21.12
C PHE A 65 6.85 -3.17 20.46
N GLU A 66 7.91 -2.61 21.02
CA GLU A 66 9.25 -2.66 20.43
C GLU A 66 9.75 -4.08 20.10
N PRO A 67 9.58 -5.11 20.96
CA PRO A 67 9.96 -6.48 20.60
C PRO A 67 9.14 -7.04 19.42
N VAL A 68 7.86 -6.65 19.33
CA VAL A 68 6.99 -7.05 18.22
C VAL A 68 7.44 -6.38 16.94
N TYR A 69 7.75 -5.08 16.98
CA TYR A 69 8.31 -4.36 15.83
C TYR A 69 9.64 -4.97 15.37
N TRP A 70 10.51 -5.34 16.30
CA TRP A 70 11.76 -6.03 15.96
C TRP A 70 11.51 -7.36 15.26
N LEU A 71 10.62 -8.21 15.80
CA LEU A 71 10.28 -9.49 15.17
C LEU A 71 9.72 -9.27 13.76
N VAL A 72 8.75 -8.36 13.64
CA VAL A 72 8.09 -8.02 12.39
C VAL A 72 9.09 -7.49 11.36
N ASP A 73 9.95 -6.55 11.72
CA ASP A 73 10.95 -5.95 10.82
C ASP A 73 11.97 -7.00 10.32
N ASN A 74 12.43 -7.92 11.20
CA ASN A 74 13.37 -8.98 10.81
C ASN A 74 12.73 -10.06 9.93
N VAL A 75 11.48 -10.42 10.22
CA VAL A 75 10.73 -11.45 9.47
C VAL A 75 10.22 -10.91 8.13
N ILE A 76 9.73 -9.67 8.07
CA ILE A 76 9.26 -9.02 6.83
C ILE A 76 10.37 -8.95 5.77
N ARG A 77 11.62 -8.75 6.19
CA ARG A 77 12.75 -8.66 5.25
C ARG A 77 12.96 -9.95 4.44
N TRP A 78 12.63 -11.11 5.01
CA TRP A 78 12.62 -12.40 4.30
C TRP A 78 11.38 -12.54 3.40
N PHE A 79 10.22 -12.09 3.89
CA PHE A 79 8.99 -12.13 3.10
C PHE A 79 9.05 -11.27 1.83
N GLY A 80 9.82 -10.18 1.82
CA GLY A 80 9.98 -9.33 0.64
C GLY A 80 10.42 -10.11 -0.61
N VAL A 81 11.38 -11.04 -0.47
CA VAL A 81 11.83 -11.90 -1.58
C VAL A 81 10.71 -12.82 -2.06
N VAL A 82 9.95 -13.41 -1.13
CA VAL A 82 8.80 -14.27 -1.45
C VAL A 82 7.74 -13.49 -2.21
N PHE A 83 7.43 -12.25 -1.80
CA PHE A 83 6.46 -11.41 -2.51
C PHE A 83 6.93 -11.01 -3.91
N VAL A 84 8.22 -10.72 -4.11
CA VAL A 84 8.77 -10.44 -5.45
C VAL A 84 8.66 -11.67 -6.35
N VAL A 85 9.06 -12.84 -5.86
CA VAL A 85 8.92 -14.10 -6.61
C VAL A 85 7.45 -14.37 -6.92
N LEU A 86 6.54 -14.14 -5.96
CA LEU A 86 5.10 -14.33 -6.14
C LEU A 86 4.56 -13.44 -7.26
N VAL A 87 4.91 -12.16 -7.33
CA VAL A 87 4.47 -11.26 -8.41
C VAL A 87 4.97 -11.77 -9.77
N ILE A 88 6.23 -12.22 -9.86
CA ILE A 88 6.81 -12.76 -11.10
C ILE A 88 6.07 -14.03 -11.52
N VAL A 89 5.86 -14.97 -10.59
CA VAL A 89 5.18 -16.25 -10.87
C VAL A 89 3.72 -16.02 -11.27
N LEU A 90 2.98 -15.18 -10.55
CA LEU A 90 1.58 -14.90 -10.86
C LEU A 90 1.44 -14.20 -12.22
N THR A 91 2.25 -13.17 -12.48
CA THR A 91 2.24 -12.47 -13.77
C THR A 91 2.65 -13.43 -14.90
N GLY A 92 3.71 -14.22 -14.69
CA GLY A 92 4.17 -15.23 -15.64
C GLY A 92 3.11 -16.30 -15.93
N SER A 93 2.35 -16.73 -14.91
CA SER A 93 1.26 -17.70 -15.08
C SER A 93 0.14 -17.14 -15.98
N ILE A 94 -0.21 -15.87 -15.84
CA ILE A 94 -1.22 -15.20 -16.68
C ILE A 94 -0.73 -15.06 -18.11
N VAL A 95 0.54 -14.65 -18.30
CA VAL A 95 1.16 -14.57 -19.62
C VAL A 95 1.18 -15.96 -20.28
N ALA A 96 1.59 -17.01 -19.56
CA ALA A 96 1.59 -18.37 -20.07
C ALA A 96 0.18 -18.83 -20.50
N ILE A 97 -0.85 -18.58 -19.69
CA ILE A 97 -2.24 -18.92 -20.06
C ILE A 97 -2.70 -18.10 -21.28
N ALA A 98 -2.34 -16.82 -21.36
CA ALA A 98 -2.67 -15.98 -22.51
C ALA A 98 -2.10 -16.56 -23.81
N TYR A 99 -0.85 -17.05 -23.82
CA TYR A 99 -0.24 -17.65 -25.01
C TYR A 99 -0.66 -19.09 -25.28
N LEU A 100 -0.80 -19.92 -24.24
CA LEU A 100 -1.06 -21.36 -24.41
C LEU A 100 -2.54 -21.68 -24.57
N CYS A 101 -3.43 -20.88 -23.98
CA CYS A 101 -4.87 -21.12 -23.97
C CYS A 101 -5.64 -20.08 -24.77
N VAL A 102 -5.40 -18.78 -24.55
CA VAL A 102 -6.21 -17.72 -25.17
C VAL A 102 -5.82 -17.47 -26.62
N LEU A 103 -4.52 -17.39 -26.93
CA LEU A 103 -4.03 -17.10 -28.28
C LEU A 103 -4.55 -18.11 -29.34
N PRO A 104 -4.51 -19.43 -29.13
CA PRO A 104 -5.07 -20.38 -30.09
C PRO A 104 -6.57 -20.23 -30.32
N LEU A 105 -7.33 -19.77 -29.31
CA LEU A 105 -8.76 -19.52 -29.42
C LEU A 105 -9.02 -18.26 -30.26
N ILE A 106 -8.35 -17.15 -29.92
CA ILE A 106 -8.55 -15.89 -30.66
C ILE A 106 -8.11 -15.99 -32.12
N LEU A 107 -7.04 -16.76 -32.43
CA LEU A 107 -6.59 -16.98 -33.81
C LEU A 107 -7.63 -17.68 -34.68
N ARG A 108 -8.54 -18.44 -34.07
CA ARG A 108 -9.64 -19.13 -34.78
C ARG A 108 -10.89 -18.27 -34.88
N THR A 109 -11.11 -17.35 -33.95
CA THR A 109 -12.38 -16.62 -33.81
C THR A 109 -12.33 -15.17 -34.27
N TYR A 110 -11.16 -14.52 -34.21
CA TYR A 110 -11.04 -13.07 -34.43
C TYR A 110 -10.53 -12.73 -35.82
N SER A 111 -10.97 -11.57 -36.33
CA SER A 111 -10.47 -11.00 -37.58
C SER A 111 -9.03 -10.51 -37.43
N VAL A 112 -8.30 -10.44 -38.55
CA VAL A 112 -6.89 -10.00 -38.58
C VAL A 112 -6.67 -8.62 -37.91
N PRO A 113 -7.48 -7.57 -38.16
CA PRO A 113 -7.28 -6.28 -37.48
C PRO A 113 -7.45 -6.38 -35.95
N ARG A 114 -8.42 -7.18 -35.49
CA ARG A 114 -8.64 -7.41 -34.05
C ARG A 114 -7.47 -8.17 -33.43
N LEU A 115 -6.93 -9.17 -34.14
CA LEU A 115 -5.72 -9.89 -33.73
C LEU A 115 -4.51 -8.94 -33.60
N CYS A 116 -4.29 -8.07 -34.59
CA CYS A 116 -3.22 -7.07 -34.54
C CYS A 116 -3.37 -6.15 -33.33
N TRP A 117 -4.58 -5.65 -33.05
CA TRP A 117 -4.84 -4.82 -31.87
C TRP A 117 -4.46 -5.52 -30.57
N HIS A 118 -4.96 -6.75 -30.36
CA HIS A 118 -4.63 -7.52 -29.16
C HIS A 118 -3.14 -7.80 -29.05
N PHE A 119 -2.48 -8.13 -30.16
CA PHE A 119 -1.05 -8.39 -30.20
C PHE A 119 -0.26 -7.14 -29.77
N PHE A 120 -0.42 -6.01 -30.46
CA PHE A 120 0.36 -4.80 -30.17
C PHE A 120 0.07 -4.23 -28.79
N TYR A 121 -1.20 -4.14 -28.39
CA TYR A 121 -1.56 -3.59 -27.09
C TYR A 121 -1.03 -4.47 -25.94
N SER A 122 -1.21 -5.79 -26.03
CA SER A 122 -0.80 -6.69 -24.95
C SER A 122 0.72 -6.72 -24.78
N HIS A 123 1.48 -6.70 -25.88
CA HIS A 123 2.94 -6.65 -25.82
C HIS A 123 3.44 -5.29 -25.30
N TRP A 124 2.86 -4.19 -25.78
CA TRP A 124 3.19 -2.85 -25.28
C TRP A 124 2.97 -2.75 -23.77
N ASN A 125 1.80 -3.18 -23.29
CA ASN A 125 1.47 -3.15 -21.88
C ASN A 125 2.38 -4.09 -21.05
N LEU A 126 2.65 -5.30 -21.54
CA LEU A 126 3.56 -6.25 -20.89
C LEU A 126 4.99 -5.70 -20.76
N ILE A 127 5.52 -5.09 -21.81
CA ILE A 127 6.85 -4.45 -21.80
C ILE A 127 6.89 -3.36 -20.72
N LEU A 128 5.84 -2.53 -20.62
CA LEU A 128 5.78 -1.48 -19.61
C LEU A 128 5.63 -2.05 -18.19
N ILE A 129 4.85 -3.12 -17.99
CA ILE A 129 4.74 -3.80 -16.69
C ILE A 129 6.11 -4.31 -16.25
N VAL A 130 6.79 -5.09 -17.11
CA VAL A 130 8.08 -5.71 -16.81
C VAL A 130 9.14 -4.64 -16.54
N PHE A 131 9.24 -3.64 -17.41
CA PHE A 131 10.20 -2.56 -17.25
C PHE A 131 10.00 -1.80 -15.93
N HIS A 132 8.79 -1.32 -15.67
CA HIS A 132 8.53 -0.52 -14.47
C HIS A 132 8.66 -1.36 -13.19
N TYR A 133 8.28 -2.63 -13.20
CA TYR A 133 8.46 -3.51 -12.05
C TYR A 133 9.94 -3.75 -11.75
N TYR A 134 10.73 -4.09 -12.77
CA TYR A 134 12.17 -4.25 -12.65
C TYR A 134 12.82 -2.99 -12.08
N GLN A 135 12.54 -1.83 -12.68
CA GLN A 135 13.09 -0.56 -12.23
C GLN A 135 12.67 -0.20 -10.80
N ALA A 136 11.43 -0.50 -10.40
CA ALA A 136 10.95 -0.25 -9.04
C ALA A 136 11.69 -1.09 -7.98
N ILE A 137 12.05 -2.33 -8.31
CA ILE A 137 12.85 -3.21 -7.45
C ILE A 137 14.31 -2.76 -7.41
N THR A 138 14.94 -2.59 -8.57
CA THR A 138 16.41 -2.47 -8.66
C THR A 138 16.92 -1.05 -8.45
N THR A 139 16.08 -0.02 -8.68
CA THR A 139 16.50 1.37 -8.50
C THR A 139 16.52 1.70 -7.00
N PRO A 140 17.67 2.15 -6.45
CA PRO A 140 17.70 2.64 -5.09
C PRO A 140 16.75 3.82 -4.92
N PRO A 141 15.92 3.87 -3.86
CA PRO A 141 14.92 4.90 -3.67
C PRO A 141 15.50 6.30 -3.45
N GLY A 142 16.80 6.39 -3.13
CA GLY A 142 17.50 7.62 -2.78
C GLY A 142 17.78 7.71 -1.30
N TYR A 143 19.03 8.01 -0.96
CA TYR A 143 19.50 8.09 0.41
C TYR A 143 20.25 9.40 0.60
N PRO A 144 20.10 10.08 1.74
CA PRO A 144 20.91 11.25 2.03
C PRO A 144 22.39 10.84 2.10
N PRO A 145 23.31 11.62 1.52
CA PRO A 145 24.75 11.38 1.63
C PRO A 145 25.19 11.43 3.09
N GLN A 146 26.24 10.69 3.44
CA GLN A 146 26.88 10.72 4.75
C GLN A 146 28.02 11.75 4.72
N GLY A 147 27.86 12.91 5.35
CA GLY A 147 28.87 13.99 5.36
C GLY A 147 28.32 15.35 5.79
N ARG A 148 29.17 16.32 6.12
CA ARG A 148 28.69 17.66 6.48
C ARG A 148 28.19 18.37 5.22
N ASN A 149 26.89 18.59 5.12
CA ASN A 149 26.26 19.33 4.03
C ASN A 149 25.54 20.57 4.59
N ASP A 150 25.74 21.73 3.97
CA ASP A 150 25.12 23.01 4.37
C ASP A 150 23.63 23.13 3.98
N ILE A 151 22.95 22.00 3.82
CA ILE A 151 21.57 21.95 3.32
C ILE A 151 20.62 22.24 4.47
N ALA A 152 19.58 23.04 4.21
CA ALA A 152 18.52 23.32 5.17
C ALA A 152 17.84 22.02 5.66
N THR A 153 18.18 21.60 6.87
CA THR A 153 17.61 20.38 7.48
C THR A 153 16.43 20.73 8.36
N VAL A 154 15.34 19.97 8.23
CA VAL A 154 14.09 20.24 8.95
C VAL A 154 14.09 19.58 10.33
N SER A 155 14.79 18.45 10.46
CA SER A 155 14.83 17.66 11.70
C SER A 155 16.03 16.72 11.70
N ILE A 156 16.33 16.11 12.85
CA ILE A 156 17.36 15.06 12.97
C ILE A 156 16.69 13.69 13.05
N CYS A 157 17.25 12.70 12.36
CA CYS A 157 16.85 11.32 12.50
C CYS A 157 17.34 10.76 13.85
N LYS A 158 16.43 10.37 14.75
CA LYS A 158 16.79 9.76 16.03
C LYS A 158 17.48 8.40 15.92
N LYS A 159 17.22 7.65 14.85
CA LYS A 159 17.83 6.32 14.62
C LYS A 159 19.18 6.40 13.91
N CYS A 160 19.29 7.23 12.87
CA CYS A 160 20.56 7.43 12.15
C CYS A 160 21.48 8.47 12.80
N ILE A 161 20.99 9.27 13.75
CA ILE A 161 21.68 10.43 14.35
C ILE A 161 22.25 11.34 13.26
N TYR A 162 21.39 11.68 12.30
CA TYR A 162 21.80 12.43 11.12
C TYR A 162 20.73 13.42 10.67
N PRO A 163 21.09 14.64 10.22
CA PRO A 163 20.12 15.61 9.73
C PRO A 163 19.30 15.07 8.55
N LYS A 164 17.98 15.24 8.62
CA LYS A 164 17.04 14.86 7.57
C LYS A 164 16.81 16.05 6.64
N PRO A 165 17.15 15.92 5.35
CA PRO A 165 16.64 16.83 4.33
C PRO A 165 15.11 16.86 4.35
N ALA A 166 14.51 17.91 3.82
CA ALA A 166 13.06 18.00 3.70
C ALA A 166 12.49 16.77 2.96
N ARG A 167 11.30 16.31 3.38
CA ARG A 167 10.59 15.13 2.85
C ARG A 167 11.29 13.78 3.06
N THR A 168 12.39 13.73 3.82
CA THR A 168 13.13 12.49 4.13
C THR A 168 12.58 11.81 5.39
N HIS A 169 12.33 10.50 5.31
CA HIS A 169 11.89 9.68 6.45
C HIS A 169 12.78 8.47 6.64
N HIS A 170 12.85 7.97 7.87
CA HIS A 170 13.61 6.77 8.19
C HIS A 170 12.71 5.55 8.02
N CYS A 171 13.15 4.59 7.22
CA CYS A 171 12.54 3.28 7.11
C CYS A 171 13.17 2.35 8.15
N SER A 172 12.38 1.81 9.09
CA SER A 172 12.86 0.84 10.07
C SER A 172 13.27 -0.47 9.42
N ILE A 173 12.49 -0.96 8.45
CA ILE A 173 12.73 -2.22 7.74
C ILE A 173 14.07 -2.19 6.98
N CYS A 174 14.37 -1.08 6.29
CA CYS A 174 15.67 -0.90 5.62
C CYS A 174 16.76 -0.32 6.53
N ASN A 175 16.41 0.03 7.77
CA ASN A 175 17.25 0.69 8.77
C ASN A 175 18.05 1.90 8.24
N ARG A 176 17.42 2.74 7.40
CA ARG A 176 18.05 3.94 6.83
C ARG A 176 17.06 5.02 6.44
N CYS A 177 17.55 6.26 6.35
CA CYS A 177 16.80 7.38 5.80
C CYS A 177 16.66 7.27 4.28
N VAL A 178 15.46 7.57 3.77
CA VAL A 178 15.10 7.54 2.35
C VAL A 178 14.58 8.91 1.92
N LEU A 179 15.13 9.44 0.83
CA LEU A 179 14.73 10.73 0.25
C LEU A 179 13.32 10.64 -0.33
N LYS A 180 12.48 11.65 -0.06
CA LYS A 180 11.07 11.69 -0.50
C LYS A 180 10.33 10.37 -0.28
N MET A 181 10.52 9.77 0.91
CA MET A 181 9.99 8.44 1.21
C MET A 181 8.45 8.44 1.15
N ASP A 182 7.89 7.47 0.44
CA ASP A 182 6.45 7.20 0.43
C ASP A 182 6.12 6.07 1.42
N HIS A 183 6.66 4.87 1.19
CA HIS A 183 6.52 3.72 2.07
C HIS A 183 7.60 2.67 1.77
N HIS A 184 7.69 1.65 2.62
CA HIS A 184 8.41 0.42 2.29
C HIS A 184 7.44 -0.57 1.65
N CYS A 185 7.73 -1.06 0.44
CA CYS A 185 6.86 -1.97 -0.28
C CYS A 185 7.40 -3.41 -0.25
N PRO A 186 6.75 -4.34 0.47
CA PRO A 186 7.16 -5.75 0.48
C PRO A 186 7.13 -6.39 -0.91
N TRP A 187 6.19 -5.97 -1.77
CA TRP A 187 6.06 -6.46 -3.15
C TRP A 187 7.21 -6.03 -4.08
N LEU A 188 8.04 -5.09 -3.65
CA LEU A 188 9.27 -4.69 -4.35
C LEU A 188 10.53 -5.12 -3.60
N ASN A 189 10.39 -5.60 -2.37
CA ASN A 189 11.48 -5.74 -1.41
C ASN A 189 12.37 -4.47 -1.34
N ASN A 190 11.75 -3.29 -1.48
CA ASN A 190 12.44 -2.01 -1.56
C ASN A 190 11.55 -0.88 -1.03
N CYS A 191 12.16 0.21 -0.56
CA CYS A 191 11.39 1.43 -0.31
C CYS A 191 11.00 2.09 -1.61
N VAL A 192 9.87 2.81 -1.57
CA VAL A 192 9.44 3.73 -2.61
C VAL A 192 9.86 5.14 -2.15
N GLY A 193 10.75 5.77 -2.92
CA GLY A 193 11.33 7.08 -2.62
C GLY A 193 11.63 7.89 -3.88
N HIS A 194 12.38 8.96 -3.74
CA HIS A 194 12.63 9.96 -4.80
C HIS A 194 12.91 9.37 -6.19
N TYR A 195 13.84 8.42 -6.29
CA TYR A 195 14.32 7.91 -7.58
C TYR A 195 13.49 6.78 -8.18
N ASN A 196 12.68 6.07 -7.39
CA ASN A 196 11.89 4.93 -7.89
C ASN A 196 10.36 5.07 -7.75
N HIS A 197 9.87 6.16 -7.15
CA HIS A 197 8.43 6.39 -6.98
C HIS A 197 7.67 6.39 -8.30
N ARG A 198 8.24 6.99 -9.36
CA ARG A 198 7.64 6.97 -10.71
C ARG A 198 7.48 5.54 -11.22
N TYR A 199 8.50 4.70 -11.08
CA TYR A 199 8.45 3.31 -11.53
C TYR A 199 7.40 2.51 -10.77
N PHE A 200 7.32 2.66 -9.45
CA PHE A 200 6.28 2.03 -8.64
C PHE A 200 4.87 2.42 -9.10
N PHE A 201 4.60 3.71 -9.30
CA PHE A 201 3.27 4.15 -9.75
C PHE A 201 2.95 3.63 -11.15
N SER A 202 3.88 3.76 -12.10
CA SER A 202 3.68 3.28 -13.47
C SER A 202 3.48 1.77 -13.52
N PHE A 203 4.20 0.99 -12.72
CA PHE A 203 3.94 -0.44 -12.56
C PHE A 203 2.50 -0.70 -12.10
N CYS A 204 2.05 -0.04 -11.03
CA CYS A 204 0.68 -0.21 -10.53
C CYS A 204 -0.36 0.14 -11.61
N PHE A 205 -0.14 1.25 -12.32
CA PHE A 205 -1.02 1.72 -13.39
C PHE A 205 -1.10 0.75 -14.56
N PHE A 206 0.03 0.37 -15.15
CA PHE A 206 0.05 -0.51 -16.31
C PHE A 206 -0.38 -1.94 -15.96
N MET A 207 -0.05 -2.44 -14.76
CA MET A 207 -0.54 -3.73 -14.26
C MET A 207 -2.06 -3.70 -14.06
N THR A 208 -2.61 -2.61 -13.53
CA THR A 208 -4.07 -2.43 -13.42
C THR A 208 -4.72 -2.44 -14.80
N LEU A 209 -4.18 -1.69 -15.76
CA LEU A 209 -4.69 -1.70 -17.15
C LEU A 209 -4.64 -3.08 -17.77
N GLY A 210 -3.52 -3.80 -17.63
CA GLY A 210 -3.37 -5.17 -18.13
C GLY A 210 -4.39 -6.12 -17.49
N CYS A 211 -4.58 -6.05 -16.17
CA CYS A 211 -5.56 -6.88 -15.47
C CYS A 211 -7.00 -6.55 -15.86
N VAL A 212 -7.35 -5.28 -16.02
CA VAL A 212 -8.68 -4.86 -16.51
C VAL A 212 -8.90 -5.38 -17.93
N TYR A 213 -7.90 -5.24 -18.80
CA TYR A 213 -7.95 -5.72 -20.18
C TYR A 213 -8.16 -7.24 -20.26
N CYS A 214 -7.37 -8.01 -19.49
CA CYS A 214 -7.53 -9.46 -19.40
C CYS A 214 -8.90 -9.84 -18.82
N SER A 215 -9.37 -9.18 -17.77
CA SER A 215 -10.65 -9.50 -17.12
C SER A 215 -11.84 -9.25 -18.03
N TYR A 216 -11.85 -8.10 -18.72
CA TYR A 216 -12.90 -7.76 -19.66
C TYR A 216 -12.84 -8.67 -20.91
N GLY A 217 -11.66 -8.82 -21.50
CA GLY A 217 -11.49 -9.61 -22.73
C GLY A 217 -11.72 -11.11 -22.55
N SER A 218 -11.54 -11.65 -21.34
CA SER A 218 -11.74 -13.08 -21.05
C SER A 218 -13.13 -13.41 -20.47
N TRP A 219 -14.04 -12.45 -20.35
CA TRP A 219 -15.35 -12.66 -19.73
C TRP A 219 -16.16 -13.79 -20.38
N ASP A 220 -16.25 -13.82 -21.71
CA ASP A 220 -17.00 -14.86 -22.42
C ASP A 220 -16.33 -16.24 -22.27
N LEU A 221 -15.00 -16.28 -22.39
CA LEU A 221 -14.19 -17.48 -22.17
C LEU A 221 -14.37 -18.03 -20.74
N PHE A 222 -14.42 -17.15 -19.75
CA PHE A 222 -14.69 -17.51 -18.37
C PHE A 222 -16.07 -18.16 -18.21
N ARG A 223 -17.12 -17.56 -18.79
CA ARG A 223 -18.49 -18.09 -18.70
C ARG A 223 -18.59 -19.48 -19.32
N GLU A 224 -18.02 -19.67 -20.50
CA GLU A 224 -17.99 -20.97 -21.18
C GLU A 224 -17.20 -22.01 -20.39
N ALA A 225 -16.02 -21.63 -19.88
CA ALA A 225 -15.18 -22.52 -19.10
C ALA A 225 -15.82 -22.92 -17.77
N TYR A 226 -16.49 -21.99 -17.09
CA TYR A 226 -17.20 -22.28 -15.85
C TYR A 226 -18.36 -23.25 -16.10
N ALA A 227 -19.16 -23.02 -17.15
CA ALA A 227 -20.25 -23.93 -17.53
C ALA A 227 -19.74 -25.33 -17.90
N ALA A 228 -18.62 -25.42 -18.61
CA ALA A 228 -17.98 -26.70 -18.94
C ALA A 228 -17.51 -27.44 -17.68
N ILE A 229 -16.95 -26.73 -16.69
CA ILE A 229 -16.54 -27.31 -15.41
C ILE A 229 -17.73 -27.86 -14.62
N GLU A 230 -18.85 -27.14 -14.55
CA GLU A 230 -20.05 -27.65 -13.88
C GLU A 230 -20.64 -28.87 -14.60
N LYS A 231 -20.65 -28.87 -15.93
CA LYS A 231 -21.06 -30.04 -16.73
C LYS A 231 -20.17 -31.26 -16.45
N MET A 232 -18.86 -31.08 -16.34
CA MET A 232 -17.92 -32.15 -15.97
C MET A 232 -18.22 -32.73 -14.60
N LYS A 233 -18.42 -31.88 -13.58
CA LYS A 233 -18.80 -32.32 -12.23
C LYS A 233 -20.10 -33.12 -12.24
N GLN A 234 -21.08 -32.70 -13.03
CA GLN A 234 -22.36 -33.42 -13.14
C GLN A 234 -22.20 -34.78 -13.82
N LEU A 235 -21.41 -34.87 -14.89
CA LEU A 235 -21.12 -36.14 -15.56
C LEU A 235 -20.38 -37.11 -14.62
N ASP A 236 -19.42 -36.63 -13.84
CA ASP A 236 -18.70 -37.45 -12.86
C ASP A 236 -19.64 -37.97 -11.76
N LYS A 237 -20.56 -37.12 -11.25
CA LYS A 237 -21.60 -37.55 -10.30
C LYS A 237 -22.53 -38.60 -10.89
N ASN A 238 -23.04 -38.38 -12.10
CA ASN A 238 -23.94 -39.32 -12.78
C ASN A 238 -23.23 -40.66 -13.05
N LYS A 239 -21.95 -40.62 -13.43
CA LYS A 239 -21.13 -41.82 -13.63
C LYS A 239 -20.95 -42.58 -12.31
N LEU A 240 -20.64 -41.88 -11.21
CA LEU A 240 -20.51 -42.49 -9.89
C LEU A 240 -21.84 -43.11 -9.43
N GLN A 241 -22.96 -42.42 -9.67
CA GLN A 241 -24.30 -42.93 -9.37
C GLN A 241 -24.66 -44.16 -10.22
N ALA A 242 -24.36 -44.16 -11.51
CA ALA A 242 -24.58 -45.31 -12.39
C ALA A 242 -23.75 -46.53 -11.98
N VAL A 243 -22.50 -46.30 -11.56
CA VAL A 243 -21.64 -47.35 -10.98
C VAL A 243 -22.20 -47.86 -9.66
N ALA A 244 -22.62 -46.97 -8.76
CA ALA A 244 -23.20 -47.33 -7.47
C ALA A 244 -24.51 -48.13 -7.60
N ASN A 245 -25.37 -47.75 -8.55
CA ASN A 245 -26.64 -48.42 -8.82
C ASN A 245 -26.48 -49.66 -9.72
N GLN A 246 -25.25 -50.00 -10.16
CA GLN A 246 -24.98 -51.06 -11.15
C GLN A 246 -25.79 -50.93 -12.46
N THR A 247 -26.29 -49.75 -12.81
CA THR A 247 -27.14 -49.51 -14.00
C THR A 247 -26.34 -49.14 -15.25
N TYR A 248 -25.06 -49.51 -15.33
CA TYR A 248 -24.17 -49.11 -16.41
C TYR A 248 -24.37 -49.94 -17.70
N HIS A 249 -25.49 -49.71 -18.40
CA HIS A 249 -25.80 -50.36 -19.69
C HIS A 249 -25.72 -49.41 -20.90
N GLN A 250 -25.42 -48.13 -20.69
CA GLN A 250 -25.36 -47.12 -21.75
C GLN A 250 -23.93 -46.76 -22.15
N THR A 251 -23.75 -46.33 -23.40
CA THR A 251 -22.47 -45.83 -23.92
C THR A 251 -21.92 -44.73 -23.00
N PRO A 252 -20.61 -44.76 -22.66
CA PRO A 252 -20.04 -43.72 -21.82
C PRO A 252 -20.27 -42.34 -22.44
N PRO A 253 -20.67 -41.32 -21.64
CA PRO A 253 -20.74 -39.97 -22.16
C PRO A 253 -19.37 -39.53 -22.68
N PRO A 254 -19.30 -38.63 -23.68
CA PRO A 254 -18.04 -38.14 -24.21
C PRO A 254 -17.20 -37.55 -23.08
N THR A 255 -16.03 -38.14 -22.85
CA THR A 255 -15.11 -37.69 -21.81
C THR A 255 -14.33 -36.49 -22.32
N PHE A 256 -14.29 -35.41 -21.55
CA PHE A 256 -13.35 -34.33 -21.80
C PHE A 256 -11.91 -34.88 -21.78
N SER A 257 -11.05 -34.37 -22.66
CA SER A 257 -9.62 -34.65 -22.61
C SER A 257 -8.97 -33.95 -21.40
N PHE A 258 -7.80 -34.43 -20.98
CA PHE A 258 -7.03 -33.77 -19.92
C PHE A 258 -6.67 -32.33 -20.29
N ARG A 259 -6.34 -32.08 -21.56
CA ARG A 259 -6.00 -30.75 -22.07
C ARG A 259 -7.20 -29.79 -21.97
N GLU A 260 -8.39 -30.22 -22.36
CA GLU A 260 -9.61 -29.40 -22.21
C GLU A 260 -9.91 -29.10 -20.75
N ARG A 261 -9.80 -30.10 -19.86
CA ARG A 261 -9.93 -29.87 -18.41
C ARG A 261 -8.98 -28.79 -17.91
N MET A 262 -7.72 -28.85 -18.32
CA MET A 262 -6.71 -27.87 -17.93
C MET A 262 -7.01 -26.48 -18.49
N THR A 263 -7.36 -26.38 -19.78
CA THR A 263 -7.72 -25.10 -20.41
C THR A 263 -8.87 -24.42 -19.69
N HIS A 264 -9.97 -25.12 -19.43
CA HIS A 264 -11.12 -24.50 -18.74
C HIS A 264 -10.75 -24.04 -17.31
N LYS A 265 -10.00 -24.85 -16.55
CA LYS A 265 -9.53 -24.46 -15.21
C LYS A 265 -8.60 -23.24 -15.26
N SER A 266 -7.71 -23.18 -16.25
CA SER A 266 -6.79 -22.06 -16.46
C SER A 266 -7.50 -20.77 -16.84
N LEU A 267 -8.52 -20.83 -17.69
CA LEU A 267 -9.34 -19.66 -18.05
C LEU A 267 -10.10 -19.11 -16.84
N VAL A 268 -10.65 -19.99 -16.00
CA VAL A 268 -11.29 -19.59 -14.75
C VAL A 268 -10.30 -18.94 -13.78
N TYR A 269 -9.12 -19.55 -13.60
CA TYR A 269 -8.05 -18.98 -12.79
C TYR A 269 -7.60 -17.60 -13.30
N LEU A 270 -7.39 -17.44 -14.62
CA LEU A 270 -7.01 -16.17 -15.24
C LEU A 270 -8.01 -15.07 -14.92
N TRP A 271 -9.30 -15.33 -15.13
CA TRP A 271 -10.32 -14.31 -14.92
C TRP A 271 -10.44 -13.90 -13.45
N PHE A 272 -10.41 -14.85 -12.51
CA PHE A 272 -10.47 -14.54 -11.08
C PHE A 272 -9.23 -13.77 -10.60
N LEU A 273 -8.03 -14.19 -11.02
CA LEU A 273 -6.80 -13.52 -10.63
C LEU A 273 -6.73 -12.10 -11.19
N CYS A 274 -7.00 -11.92 -12.49
CA CYS A 274 -7.00 -10.58 -13.10
C CYS A 274 -8.07 -9.68 -12.50
N SER A 275 -9.29 -10.18 -12.24
CA SER A 275 -10.38 -9.36 -11.71
C SER A 275 -10.08 -8.90 -10.27
N SER A 276 -9.57 -9.80 -9.43
CA SER A 276 -9.21 -9.48 -8.05
C SER A 276 -8.03 -8.51 -7.96
N VAL A 277 -6.98 -8.72 -8.77
CA VAL A 277 -5.82 -7.82 -8.84
C VAL A 277 -6.22 -6.46 -9.41
N ALA A 278 -7.05 -6.41 -10.45
CA ALA A 278 -7.56 -5.17 -11.02
C ALA A 278 -8.28 -4.30 -9.97
N LEU A 279 -9.11 -4.92 -9.11
CA LEU A 279 -9.80 -4.20 -8.04
C LEU A 279 -8.83 -3.72 -6.95
N ALA A 280 -7.99 -4.62 -6.42
CA ALA A 280 -7.09 -4.28 -5.31
C ALA A 280 -6.01 -3.27 -5.74
N LEU A 281 -5.32 -3.54 -6.85
CA LEU A 281 -4.28 -2.68 -7.38
C LEU A 281 -4.85 -1.41 -8.02
N GLY A 282 -6.06 -1.47 -8.58
CA GLY A 282 -6.76 -0.29 -9.08
C GLY A 282 -7.09 0.70 -7.97
N ALA A 283 -7.58 0.21 -6.81
CA ALA A 283 -7.81 1.06 -5.65
C ALA A 283 -6.51 1.71 -5.14
N LEU A 284 -5.41 0.96 -5.08
CA LEU A 284 -4.09 1.48 -4.72
C LEU A 284 -3.59 2.52 -5.74
N THR A 285 -3.76 2.25 -7.03
CA THR A 285 -3.38 3.17 -8.12
C THR A 285 -4.15 4.48 -8.03
N VAL A 286 -5.48 4.43 -7.85
CA VAL A 286 -6.32 5.62 -7.66
C VAL A 286 -5.90 6.39 -6.41
N TRP A 287 -5.58 5.70 -5.32
CA TRP A 287 -5.08 6.34 -4.11
C TRP A 287 -3.78 7.11 -4.37
N HIS A 288 -2.77 6.48 -4.97
CA HIS A 288 -1.52 7.16 -5.31
C HIS A 288 -1.72 8.29 -6.32
N ALA A 289 -2.62 8.13 -7.29
CA ALA A 289 -2.97 9.20 -8.21
C ALA A 289 -3.50 10.45 -7.49
N VAL A 290 -4.36 10.26 -6.47
CA VAL A 290 -4.86 11.36 -5.63
C VAL A 290 -3.73 12.04 -4.83
N LEU A 291 -2.77 11.26 -4.33
CA LEU A 291 -1.60 11.80 -3.61
C LEU A 291 -0.71 12.63 -4.55
N ILE A 292 -0.40 12.08 -5.73
CA ILE A 292 0.41 12.75 -6.76
C ILE A 292 -0.27 14.04 -7.20
N SER A 293 -1.57 14.02 -7.48
CA SER A 293 -2.36 15.22 -7.81
C SER A 293 -2.29 16.32 -6.75
N ARG A 294 -1.95 15.99 -5.50
CA ARG A 294 -1.81 16.94 -4.38
C ARG A 294 -0.36 17.25 -4.00
N GLY A 295 0.61 16.71 -4.74
CA GLY A 295 2.04 16.91 -4.47
C GLY A 295 2.52 16.28 -3.17
N GLU A 296 1.84 15.25 -2.67
CA GLU A 296 2.14 14.59 -1.39
C GLU A 296 2.52 13.11 -1.56
N THR A 297 3.34 12.59 -0.65
CA THR A 297 3.52 11.15 -0.43
C THR A 297 2.50 10.63 0.61
N SER A 298 2.41 9.30 0.77
CA SER A 298 1.58 8.64 1.78
C SER A 298 1.89 9.14 3.21
N ILE A 299 3.17 9.30 3.54
CA ILE A 299 3.62 9.84 4.84
C ILE A 299 3.24 11.32 4.96
N GLU A 300 3.49 12.10 3.92
CA GLU A 300 3.20 13.54 3.92
C GLU A 300 1.72 13.82 4.07
N ARG A 301 0.84 13.01 3.47
CA ARG A 301 -0.60 13.14 3.68
C ARG A 301 -0.98 13.07 5.16
N HIS A 302 -0.34 12.18 5.93
CA HIS A 302 -0.58 12.06 7.37
C HIS A 302 -0.09 13.31 8.11
N ILE A 303 1.12 13.80 7.78
CA ILE A 303 1.70 15.02 8.35
C ILE A 303 0.82 16.23 8.03
N ASN A 304 0.48 16.43 6.76
CA ASN A 304 -0.37 17.50 6.26
C ASN A 304 -1.75 17.47 6.91
N LYS A 305 -2.31 16.28 7.22
CA LYS A 305 -3.58 16.15 7.95
C LYS A 305 -3.47 16.67 9.39
N LYS A 306 -2.37 16.37 10.08
CA LYS A 306 -2.10 16.88 11.43
C LYS A 306 -1.86 18.39 11.41
N GLU A 307 -1.09 18.88 10.44
CA GLU A 307 -0.80 20.30 10.27
C GLU A 307 -2.03 21.13 9.92
N ARG A 308 -2.92 20.61 9.04
CA ARG A 308 -4.24 21.22 8.78
C ARG A 308 -5.02 21.44 10.07
N ARG A 309 -5.13 20.41 10.92
CA ARG A 309 -5.84 20.52 12.21
C ARG A 309 -5.17 21.53 13.15
N ARG A 310 -3.83 21.50 13.23
CA ARG A 310 -3.04 22.41 14.08
C ARG A 310 -3.22 23.87 13.66
N LEU A 311 -3.19 24.17 12.37
CA LEU A 311 -3.36 25.53 11.86
C LEU A 311 -4.81 25.98 11.90
N GLN A 312 -5.77 25.11 11.63
CA GLN A 312 -7.20 25.40 11.75
C GLN A 312 -7.58 25.81 13.18
N ALA A 313 -7.02 25.13 14.19
CA ALA A 313 -7.20 25.51 15.60
C ALA A 313 -6.63 26.91 15.94
N LYS A 314 -5.74 27.45 15.09
CA LYS A 314 -5.18 28.80 15.20
C LYS A 314 -5.82 29.79 14.23
N GLY A 315 -6.93 29.42 13.56
CA GLY A 315 -7.58 30.25 12.54
C GLY A 315 -6.75 30.45 11.26
N ARG A 316 -5.77 29.58 10.99
CA ARG A 316 -4.91 29.64 9.81
C ARG A 316 -5.19 28.49 8.85
N VAL A 317 -5.01 28.73 7.55
CA VAL A 317 -5.17 27.70 6.51
C VAL A 317 -3.81 27.09 6.18
N PHE A 318 -3.71 25.76 6.25
CA PHE A 318 -2.52 25.05 5.78
C PHE A 318 -2.50 25.00 4.25
N ARG A 319 -1.36 25.34 3.64
CA ARG A 319 -1.07 25.13 2.23
C ARG A 319 0.12 24.18 2.10
N ASN A 320 -0.02 23.15 1.27
CA ASN A 320 1.09 22.24 0.96
C ASN A 320 2.11 22.99 0.07
N PRO A 321 3.35 23.23 0.53
CA PRO A 321 4.35 23.97 -0.26
C PRO A 321 4.78 23.23 -1.53
N TYR A 322 4.55 21.90 -1.61
CA TYR A 322 4.93 21.07 -2.75
C TYR A 322 3.78 20.79 -3.72
N ASN A 323 2.64 21.46 -3.55
CA ASN A 323 1.50 21.34 -4.44
C ASN A 323 1.49 22.49 -5.45
N TYR A 324 1.79 22.18 -6.71
CA TYR A 324 1.85 23.14 -7.82
C TYR A 324 0.59 23.15 -8.68
N GLY A 325 -0.46 22.41 -8.28
CA GLY A 325 -1.65 22.16 -9.11
C GLY A 325 -1.62 20.78 -9.74
N CYS A 326 -2.80 20.25 -10.09
CA CYS A 326 -2.94 18.85 -10.48
C CYS A 326 -2.00 18.47 -11.65
N LEU A 327 -2.09 19.20 -12.77
CA LEU A 327 -1.30 18.91 -13.97
C LEU A 327 0.21 19.09 -13.73
N ASP A 328 0.61 20.17 -13.04
CA ASP A 328 2.03 20.43 -12.80
C ASP A 328 2.64 19.45 -11.81
N ASN A 329 1.88 18.98 -10.81
CA ASN A 329 2.34 17.89 -9.95
C ASN A 329 2.59 16.60 -10.76
N TRP A 330 1.71 16.27 -11.70
CA TRP A 330 1.89 15.12 -12.58
C TRP A 330 3.10 15.29 -13.50
N LYS A 331 3.31 16.49 -14.07
CA LYS A 331 4.51 16.78 -14.87
C LYS A 331 5.78 16.59 -14.06
N VAL A 332 5.84 17.14 -12.85
CA VAL A 332 7.01 16.97 -11.96
C VAL A 332 7.22 15.50 -11.58
N PHE A 333 6.14 14.77 -11.30
CA PHE A 333 6.19 13.37 -10.90
C PHE A 333 6.66 12.45 -12.04
N LEU A 334 6.11 12.63 -13.25
CA LEU A 334 6.43 11.84 -14.42
C LEU A 334 7.69 12.34 -15.15
N GLY A 335 8.24 13.50 -14.78
CA GLY A 335 9.36 14.14 -15.45
C GLY A 335 8.99 14.64 -16.85
N VAL A 336 7.86 15.33 -17.01
CA VAL A 336 7.34 15.79 -18.31
C VAL A 336 7.50 17.31 -18.44
N ASP A 337 8.61 17.74 -19.04
CA ASP A 337 8.86 19.15 -19.37
C ASP A 337 8.26 19.60 -20.72
N THR A 338 8.19 18.69 -21.70
CA THR A 338 7.77 19.00 -23.08
C THR A 338 6.66 18.05 -23.53
N GLY A 339 5.90 18.43 -24.56
CA GLY A 339 4.85 17.57 -25.13
C GLY A 339 5.36 16.20 -25.60
N ARG A 340 6.60 16.13 -26.11
CA ARG A 340 7.22 14.87 -26.55
C ARG A 340 7.50 13.90 -25.41
N HIS A 341 7.70 14.40 -24.19
CA HIS A 341 7.98 13.57 -23.01
C HIS A 341 6.78 12.69 -22.62
N TRP A 342 5.55 13.05 -22.98
CA TRP A 342 4.42 12.13 -22.81
C TRP A 342 4.65 10.80 -23.54
N LEU A 343 5.18 10.85 -24.76
CA LEU A 343 5.51 9.63 -25.49
C LEU A 343 6.79 8.97 -24.94
N THR A 344 7.90 9.72 -24.86
CA THR A 344 9.22 9.15 -24.60
C THR A 344 9.51 8.81 -23.14
N ARG A 345 8.77 9.40 -22.19
CA ARG A 345 8.96 9.21 -20.74
C ARG A 345 7.81 8.49 -20.04
N VAL A 346 6.61 8.48 -20.63
CA VAL A 346 5.41 7.85 -20.01
C VAL A 346 4.94 6.62 -20.78
N LEU A 347 4.79 6.72 -22.11
CA LEU A 347 4.27 5.61 -22.93
C LEU A 347 5.34 4.61 -23.40
N LEU A 348 6.62 4.96 -23.25
CA LEU A 348 7.76 4.09 -23.56
C LEU A 348 8.62 3.85 -22.32
N PRO A 349 9.31 2.70 -22.21
CA PRO A 349 10.32 2.46 -21.18
C PRO A 349 11.32 3.60 -21.10
N SER A 350 11.47 4.20 -19.91
CA SER A 350 12.34 5.37 -19.74
C SER A 350 13.06 5.37 -18.39
N SER A 351 14.38 5.39 -18.42
CA SER A 351 15.27 5.40 -17.25
C SER A 351 15.64 6.82 -16.76
N HIS A 352 14.94 7.86 -17.22
CA HIS A 352 15.29 9.25 -16.91
C HIS A 352 15.18 9.56 -15.40
N LEU A 353 16.05 10.41 -14.89
CA LEU A 353 16.04 10.80 -13.48
C LEU A 353 14.86 11.74 -13.15
N PRO A 354 14.34 11.72 -11.90
CA PRO A 354 13.39 12.73 -11.43
C PRO A 354 14.05 14.11 -11.34
N HIS A 355 13.25 15.16 -11.21
CA HIS A 355 13.75 16.51 -10.96
C HIS A 355 14.50 16.61 -9.62
N GLY A 356 15.69 17.18 -9.67
CA GLY A 356 16.52 17.43 -8.49
C GLY A 356 17.09 16.16 -7.87
N ASN A 357 17.92 16.35 -6.84
CA ASN A 357 18.60 15.28 -6.12
C ASN A 357 17.81 14.78 -4.89
N GLY A 358 16.61 15.30 -4.64
CA GLY A 358 15.79 14.96 -3.47
C GLY A 358 16.26 15.55 -2.15
N MET A 359 17.32 16.38 -2.15
CA MET A 359 17.84 17.08 -0.97
C MET A 359 17.21 18.47 -0.81
N SER A 360 16.98 19.16 -1.93
CA SER A 360 16.25 20.43 -2.02
C SER A 360 15.03 20.29 -2.93
N TRP A 361 14.06 21.19 -2.76
CA TRP A 361 12.75 21.13 -3.42
C TRP A 361 12.39 22.48 -4.01
N GLU A 362 13.25 22.97 -4.91
CA GLU A 362 12.95 24.18 -5.67
C GLU A 362 11.77 23.92 -6.62
N PRO A 363 10.84 24.88 -6.76
CA PRO A 363 9.77 24.75 -7.73
C PRO A 363 10.36 24.68 -9.16
N PRO A 364 9.76 23.88 -10.06
CA PRO A 364 10.20 23.83 -11.45
C PRO A 364 10.11 25.19 -12.14
N PRO A 365 10.93 25.46 -13.18
CA PRO A 365 10.98 26.76 -13.86
C PRO A 365 9.62 27.23 -14.41
N TRP A 366 8.77 26.32 -14.90
CA TRP A 366 7.45 26.70 -15.41
C TRP A 366 6.46 27.06 -14.30
N VAL A 367 6.63 26.53 -13.09
CA VAL A 367 5.77 26.85 -11.93
C VAL A 367 6.08 28.26 -11.41
N THR A 368 7.37 28.63 -11.38
CA THR A 368 7.79 29.98 -10.98
C THR A 368 7.37 31.03 -12.00
N ALA A 369 7.44 30.73 -13.30
CA ALA A 369 7.01 31.63 -14.38
C ALA A 369 5.51 32.01 -14.26
N HIS A 370 4.63 31.05 -13.96
CA HIS A 370 3.20 31.33 -13.75
C HIS A 370 2.93 32.20 -12.51
N SER A 371 3.73 32.06 -11.45
CA SER A 371 3.57 32.88 -10.24
C SER A 371 4.04 34.32 -10.46
N ALA A 372 5.10 34.51 -11.25
CA ALA A 372 5.61 35.83 -11.60
C ALA A 372 4.66 36.59 -12.55
N SER A 373 4.06 35.92 -13.53
CA SER A 373 3.11 36.57 -14.45
C SER A 373 1.81 37.01 -13.77
N VAL A 374 1.36 36.30 -12.72
CA VAL A 374 0.15 36.67 -11.95
C VAL A 374 0.40 37.84 -11.00
N MET A 375 1.65 38.06 -10.55
CA MET A 375 2.01 39.22 -9.71
C MET A 375 2.40 40.47 -10.53
N ALA A 376 2.53 40.33 -11.86
CA ALA A 376 2.86 41.43 -12.77
C ALA A 376 1.62 42.15 -13.33
N VAL A 377 0.42 41.81 -12.85
CA VAL A 377 -0.86 42.48 -13.13
C VAL A 377 -1.35 43.10 -11.83
#